data_AF-A0A9E1QIF0-F1
#
_entry.id   AF-A0A9E1QIF0-F1
#
_cell.length_a   1.000
_cell.length_b   1.000
_cell.length_c   1.000
_cell.angle_alpha   90.00
_cell.angle_beta   90.00
_cell.angle_gamma   90.00
#
_symmetry.space_group_name_H-M   'P 1'
#
loop_
_entity.id
_entity.type
_entity.pdbx_description
1 polymer ?
#
loop_
_entity_poly.entity_id
_entity_poly.type
_entity_poly.pdbx_seq_one_letter_code
_entity_poly.pdbx_strand_id
1 'polypeptide(L)'
;MRIHILTPGFTTPNGRAFLFPLITHRRALADAGIEVRLFGGDSPELTDCDRLLVDRKFHEPLWPTAEREILDGFARWAEKTPTIFVDTSDSAGWLHVKLLPIVHAYAKAQLLHDRTAYLAPHYGYRAFADFYHRSFGVADTEPACSDPVPEPVLLDKLRVSWNSGLADYSEFGPHRMALYGRLPWSALLRFPNPRSAPDAKRPNTVSCRFGANYARASVAAQRVMIREHMADRMSVDKVSRRRYFAELRRSQVVVSPFGWGEITLKDFEVFLTGGLLFKP
;
A
#
# COMPACT_ATOMS: atom_id res chain seq x y z
N MET A 1 6.87 -21.93 -14.82
CA MET A 1 6.40 -20.58 -15.14
C MET A 1 7.49 -19.58 -14.75
N ARG A 2 8.02 -18.84 -15.73
CA ARG A 2 9.01 -17.77 -15.57
C ARG A 2 8.30 -16.44 -15.41
N ILE A 3 8.52 -15.77 -14.28
CA ILE A 3 7.98 -14.44 -13.97
C ILE A 3 9.14 -13.45 -13.91
N HIS A 4 9.08 -12.41 -14.73
CA HIS A 4 10.00 -11.28 -14.63
C HIS A 4 9.32 -10.11 -13.91
N ILE A 5 10.08 -9.38 -13.11
CA ILE A 5 9.59 -8.22 -12.37
C ILE A 5 10.50 -7.03 -12.64
N LEU A 6 9.96 -6.00 -13.28
CA LEU A 6 10.62 -4.71 -13.43
C LEU A 6 10.35 -3.87 -12.17
N THR A 7 11.41 -3.55 -11.41
CA THR A 7 11.28 -2.89 -10.10
C THR A 7 12.53 -2.10 -9.73
N PRO A 8 12.42 -0.97 -9.01
CA PRO A 8 13.56 -0.28 -8.44
C PRO A 8 14.13 -1.03 -7.21
N GLY A 9 13.51 -2.13 -6.78
CA GLY A 9 13.94 -2.91 -5.64
C GLY A 9 13.44 -2.37 -4.29
N PHE A 10 14.22 -2.58 -3.24
CA PHE A 10 13.84 -2.29 -1.84
C PHE A 10 13.98 -0.78 -1.47
N THR A 11 13.55 0.11 -2.36
CA THR A 11 13.74 1.57 -2.22
C THR A 11 12.66 2.25 -1.39
N THR A 12 11.41 1.79 -1.46
CA THR A 12 10.26 2.38 -0.75
C THR A 12 9.59 1.37 0.18
N PRO A 13 8.86 1.79 1.23
CA PRO A 13 8.12 0.87 2.10
C PRO A 13 7.16 -0.07 1.36
N ASN A 14 6.43 0.44 0.37
CA ASN A 14 5.47 -0.35 -0.40
C ASN A 14 6.17 -1.31 -1.38
N GLY A 15 7.23 -0.87 -2.06
CA GLY A 15 8.05 -1.74 -2.91
C GLY A 15 8.71 -2.86 -2.10
N ARG A 16 9.23 -2.54 -0.90
CA ARG A 16 9.75 -3.55 0.04
C ARG A 16 8.68 -4.58 0.37
N ALA A 17 7.48 -4.15 0.74
CA ALA A 17 6.40 -5.06 1.11
C ALA A 17 5.90 -5.91 -0.08
N PHE A 18 5.89 -5.36 -1.28
CA PHE A 18 5.57 -6.10 -2.50
C PHE A 18 6.60 -7.22 -2.77
N LEU A 19 7.90 -6.91 -2.69
CA LEU A 19 8.98 -7.85 -3.01
C LEU A 19 9.30 -8.84 -1.87
N PHE A 20 9.00 -8.47 -0.62
CA PHE A 20 9.33 -9.27 0.57
C PHE A 20 8.87 -10.73 0.48
N PRO A 21 7.59 -11.05 0.19
CA PRO A 21 7.14 -12.44 0.09
C PRO A 21 7.83 -13.20 -1.04
N LEU A 22 8.14 -12.54 -2.16
CA LEU A 22 8.80 -13.16 -3.31
C LEU A 22 10.23 -13.60 -2.99
N ILE A 23 10.96 -12.79 -2.21
CA ILE A 23 12.33 -13.12 -1.79
C ILE A 23 12.31 -14.19 -0.69
N THR A 24 11.46 -14.03 0.32
CA THR A 24 11.41 -14.93 1.48
C THR A 24 10.89 -16.32 1.11
N HIS A 25 9.97 -16.43 0.16
CA HIS A 25 9.41 -17.69 -0.31
C HIS A 25 10.01 -18.18 -1.63
N ARG A 26 11.16 -17.64 -2.08
CA ARG A 26 11.77 -17.99 -3.37
C ARG A 26 11.93 -19.49 -3.61
N ARG A 27 12.25 -20.27 -2.57
CA ARG A 27 12.41 -21.73 -2.66
C ARG A 27 11.06 -22.41 -2.86
N ALA A 28 10.06 -22.08 -2.04
CA ALA A 28 8.71 -22.61 -2.18
C ALA A 28 8.08 -22.27 -3.54
N LEU A 29 8.37 -21.07 -4.07
CA LEU A 29 7.98 -20.70 -5.43
C LEU A 29 8.66 -21.58 -6.48
N ALA A 30 9.98 -21.77 -6.38
CA ALA A 30 10.73 -22.63 -7.29
C ALA A 30 10.27 -24.09 -7.24
N ASP A 31 10.01 -24.62 -6.04
CA ASP A 31 9.48 -25.98 -5.83
C ASP A 31 8.08 -26.15 -6.44
N ALA A 32 7.29 -25.06 -6.49
CA ALA A 32 6.02 -24.99 -7.21
C ALA A 32 6.17 -24.71 -8.72
N GLY A 33 7.40 -24.74 -9.25
CA GLY A 33 7.68 -24.48 -10.66
C GLY A 33 7.58 -23.02 -11.09
N ILE A 34 7.64 -22.08 -10.14
CA ILE A 34 7.61 -20.63 -10.38
C ILE A 34 9.00 -20.04 -10.18
N GLU A 35 9.61 -19.57 -11.26
CA GLU A 35 10.88 -18.87 -11.23
C GLU A 35 10.64 -17.36 -11.28
N VAL A 36 11.21 -16.61 -10.33
CA VAL A 36 11.06 -15.15 -10.26
C VAL A 36 12.42 -14.48 -10.47
N ARG A 37 12.51 -13.59 -11.46
CA ARG A 37 13.70 -12.78 -11.75
C ARG A 37 13.39 -11.29 -11.66
N LEU A 38 14.26 -10.54 -10.99
CA LEU A 38 14.12 -9.09 -10.84
C LEU A 38 14.99 -8.36 -11.87
N PHE A 39 14.43 -7.31 -12.46
CA PHE A 39 15.08 -6.43 -13.41
C PHE A 39 15.04 -4.99 -12.87
N GLY A 40 16.20 -4.33 -12.84
CA GLY A 40 16.35 -2.94 -12.43
C GLY A 40 16.25 -1.94 -13.59
N GLY A 41 15.96 -2.41 -14.80
CA GLY A 41 15.91 -1.61 -16.03
C GLY A 41 15.31 -2.41 -17.18
N ASP A 42 14.91 -1.71 -18.25
CA ASP A 42 14.48 -2.35 -19.50
C ASP A 42 15.69 -3.04 -20.15
N SER A 43 15.50 -4.28 -20.60
CA SER A 43 16.53 -5.07 -21.26
C SER A 43 15.89 -6.04 -22.26
N PRO A 44 16.63 -6.53 -23.28
CA PRO A 44 16.09 -7.46 -24.26
C PRO A 44 15.49 -8.74 -23.64
N GLU A 45 16.04 -9.19 -22.50
CA GLU A 45 15.59 -10.38 -21.79
C GLU A 45 14.35 -10.14 -20.92
N LEU A 46 13.96 -8.87 -20.67
CA LEU A 46 12.85 -8.53 -19.78
C LEU A 46 11.55 -9.23 -20.22
N THR A 47 11.31 -9.33 -21.52
CA THR A 47 10.11 -9.98 -22.07
C THR A 47 10.27 -11.47 -22.38
N ASP A 48 11.44 -12.08 -22.14
CA ASP A 48 11.62 -13.54 -22.24
C ASP A 48 11.10 -14.25 -20.98
N CYS A 49 9.80 -14.14 -20.75
CA CYS A 49 9.11 -14.73 -19.61
C CYS A 49 7.66 -15.07 -19.97
N ASP A 50 7.05 -15.90 -19.14
CA ASP A 50 5.63 -16.22 -19.27
C ASP A 50 4.76 -15.04 -18.84
N ARG A 51 5.20 -14.26 -17.84
CA ARG A 51 4.50 -13.07 -17.33
C ARG A 51 5.51 -12.00 -16.91
N LEU A 52 5.24 -10.75 -17.32
CA LEU A 52 5.96 -9.57 -16.85
C LEU A 52 5.12 -8.82 -15.82
N LEU A 53 5.65 -8.61 -14.62
CA LEU A 53 5.09 -7.70 -13.63
C LEU A 53 5.90 -6.40 -13.63
N VAL A 54 5.21 -5.27 -13.66
CA VAL A 54 5.86 -3.95 -13.56
C VAL A 54 5.42 -3.28 -12.27
N ASP A 55 6.33 -3.13 -11.33
CA ASP A 55 6.11 -2.39 -10.09
C ASP A 55 5.90 -0.91 -10.44
N ARG A 56 4.77 -0.33 -10.02
CA ARG A 56 4.46 1.10 -10.17
C ARG A 56 5.65 1.98 -9.78
N LYS A 57 6.41 1.62 -8.73
CA LYS A 57 7.52 2.44 -8.23
C LYS A 57 8.68 2.58 -9.21
N PHE A 58 8.76 1.73 -10.23
CA PHE A 58 9.77 1.85 -11.28
C PHE A 58 9.62 3.15 -12.08
N HIS A 59 8.38 3.57 -12.37
CA HIS A 59 8.09 4.77 -13.15
C HIS A 59 7.58 5.96 -12.32
N GLU A 60 7.42 5.83 -11.00
CA GLU A 60 6.86 6.90 -10.13
C GLU A 60 7.44 8.30 -10.40
N PRO A 61 8.78 8.48 -10.51
CA PRO A 61 9.36 9.81 -10.74
C PRO A 61 9.09 10.38 -12.14
N LEU A 62 8.78 9.52 -13.11
CA LEU A 62 8.68 9.86 -14.53
C LEU A 62 7.25 10.12 -14.99
N TRP A 63 6.23 9.64 -14.25
CA TRP A 63 4.82 9.85 -14.61
C TRP A 63 4.45 11.31 -14.93
N PRO A 64 4.92 12.34 -14.18
CA PRO A 64 4.54 13.72 -14.47
C PRO A 64 5.11 14.27 -15.80
N THR A 65 6.24 13.74 -16.28
CA THR A 65 7.00 14.32 -17.40
C THR A 65 7.07 13.42 -18.63
N ALA A 66 6.88 12.11 -18.47
CA ALA A 66 7.12 11.09 -19.50
C ALA A 66 5.96 10.08 -19.61
N GLU A 67 4.72 10.49 -19.29
CA GLU A 67 3.55 9.60 -19.33
C GLU A 67 3.44 8.84 -20.66
N ARG A 68 3.61 9.53 -21.79
CA ARG A 68 3.54 8.91 -23.12
C ARG A 68 4.58 7.80 -23.31
N GLU A 69 5.84 8.08 -22.96
CA GLU A 69 6.94 7.12 -23.10
C GLU A 69 6.71 5.88 -22.22
N ILE A 70 6.14 6.08 -21.03
CA ILE A 70 5.75 4.98 -20.13
C ILE A 70 4.66 4.13 -20.80
N LEU A 71 3.58 4.74 -21.28
CA LEU A 71 2.48 4.03 -21.94
C LEU A 71 2.96 3.26 -23.18
N ASP A 72 3.82 3.88 -24.00
CA ASP A 72 4.44 3.25 -25.17
C ASP A 72 5.31 2.05 -24.74
N GLY A 73 6.07 2.18 -23.65
CA GLY A 73 6.83 1.09 -23.05
C GLY A 73 5.95 -0.11 -22.66
N PHE A 74 4.84 0.13 -21.96
CA PHE A 74 3.88 -0.91 -21.60
C PHE A 74 3.24 -1.56 -22.83
N ALA A 75 2.91 -0.79 -23.88
CA ALA A 75 2.35 -1.33 -25.11
C ALA A 75 3.34 -2.30 -25.78
N ARG A 76 4.60 -1.89 -25.94
CA ARG A 76 5.66 -2.76 -26.51
C ARG A 76 5.87 -4.04 -25.71
N TRP A 77 5.80 -3.99 -24.38
CA TRP A 77 5.95 -5.19 -23.55
C TRP A 77 4.72 -6.09 -23.65
N ALA A 78 3.52 -5.51 -23.65
CA ALA A 78 2.25 -6.24 -23.76
C ALA A 78 2.11 -6.98 -25.09
N GLU A 79 2.68 -6.47 -26.19
CA GLU A 79 2.74 -7.18 -27.47
C GLU A 79 3.56 -8.48 -27.42
N LYS A 80 4.55 -8.55 -26.51
CA LYS A 80 5.50 -9.67 -26.45
C LYS A 80 5.15 -10.69 -25.37
N THR A 81 4.66 -10.25 -24.23
CA THR A 81 4.34 -11.11 -23.09
C THR A 81 3.20 -10.52 -22.27
N PRO A 82 2.33 -11.35 -21.65
CA PRO A 82 1.27 -10.84 -20.80
C PRO A 82 1.84 -9.99 -19.66
N THR A 83 1.53 -8.70 -19.73
CA THR A 83 2.10 -7.67 -18.86
C THR A 83 1.08 -7.25 -17.81
N ILE A 84 1.50 -7.27 -16.54
CA ILE A 84 0.69 -6.96 -15.37
C ILE A 84 1.26 -5.71 -14.72
N PHE A 85 0.45 -4.64 -14.64
CA PHE A 85 0.81 -3.48 -13.84
C PHE A 85 0.54 -3.77 -12.38
N VAL A 86 1.55 -3.62 -11.51
CA VAL A 86 1.40 -3.80 -10.07
C VAL A 86 1.37 -2.44 -9.40
N ASP A 87 0.16 -1.98 -9.07
CA ASP A 87 -0.06 -0.77 -8.31
C ASP A 87 0.13 -1.02 -6.80
N THR A 88 1.32 -0.67 -6.33
CA THR A 88 1.73 -0.77 -4.93
C THR A 88 1.33 0.45 -4.09
N SER A 89 0.49 1.36 -4.61
CA SER A 89 -0.06 2.45 -3.80
C SER A 89 -1.03 1.95 -2.74
N ASP A 90 -1.15 2.72 -1.67
CA ASP A 90 -2.05 2.45 -0.56
C ASP A 90 -3.52 2.73 -0.92
N SER A 91 -3.79 3.63 -1.88
CA SER A 91 -5.17 3.96 -2.24
C SER A 91 -5.94 2.79 -2.80
N ALA A 92 -7.22 2.61 -2.46
CA ALA A 92 -8.13 1.72 -3.20
C ALA A 92 -8.75 2.43 -4.41
N GLY A 93 -9.06 3.73 -4.28
CA GLY A 93 -9.81 4.51 -5.27
C GLY A 93 -8.98 5.10 -6.41
N TRP A 94 -7.67 5.23 -6.26
CA TRP A 94 -6.81 5.84 -7.26
C TRP A 94 -6.23 4.81 -8.24
N LEU A 95 -6.56 4.96 -9.52
CA LEU A 95 -6.07 4.13 -10.62
C LEU A 95 -5.31 4.98 -11.66
N HIS A 96 -4.39 4.34 -12.37
CA HIS A 96 -3.82 4.86 -13.62
C HIS A 96 -4.67 4.36 -14.79
N VAL A 97 -5.81 5.00 -15.04
CA VAL A 97 -6.84 4.49 -15.96
C VAL A 97 -6.34 4.28 -17.39
N LYS A 98 -5.38 5.09 -17.86
CA LYS A 98 -4.76 4.98 -19.19
C LYS A 98 -3.98 3.68 -19.41
N LEU A 99 -3.55 3.00 -18.34
CA LEU A 99 -2.89 1.69 -18.45
C LEU A 99 -3.88 0.55 -18.67
N LEU A 100 -5.13 0.68 -18.21
CA LEU A 100 -6.13 -0.39 -18.30
C LEU A 100 -6.29 -0.93 -19.73
N PRO A 101 -6.44 -0.14 -20.80
CA PRO A 101 -6.55 -0.69 -22.15
C PRO A 101 -5.28 -1.42 -22.61
N ILE A 102 -4.11 -1.05 -22.10
CA ILE A 102 -2.79 -1.53 -22.55
C ILE A 102 -2.40 -2.85 -21.88
N VAL A 103 -2.55 -2.94 -20.55
CA VAL A 103 -2.05 -4.10 -19.79
C VAL A 103 -3.03 -5.27 -19.82
N HIS A 104 -2.52 -6.48 -19.56
CA HIS A 104 -3.34 -7.68 -19.49
C HIS A 104 -4.05 -7.81 -18.14
N ALA A 105 -3.45 -7.27 -17.07
CA ALA A 105 -4.08 -7.13 -15.77
C ALA A 105 -3.53 -5.93 -15.00
N TYR A 106 -4.37 -5.35 -14.16
CA TYR A 106 -4.02 -4.28 -13.23
C TYR A 106 -4.16 -4.82 -11.81
N ALA A 107 -3.03 -5.18 -11.20
CA ALA A 107 -2.98 -5.78 -9.89
C ALA A 107 -2.80 -4.69 -8.81
N LYS A 108 -3.66 -4.70 -7.79
CA LYS A 108 -3.64 -3.70 -6.70
C LYS A 108 -3.89 -4.35 -5.36
N ALA A 109 -3.20 -3.88 -4.32
CA ALA A 109 -3.28 -4.44 -2.97
C ALA A 109 -4.70 -4.47 -2.39
N GLN A 110 -5.53 -3.51 -2.79
CA GLN A 110 -6.92 -3.42 -2.40
C GLN A 110 -7.72 -2.68 -3.47
N LEU A 111 -8.99 -3.03 -3.58
CA LEU A 111 -9.92 -2.49 -4.56
C LEU A 111 -11.25 -2.20 -3.89
N LEU A 112 -12.01 -1.27 -4.46
CA LEU A 112 -13.37 -1.00 -4.01
C LEU A 112 -14.21 -2.28 -4.12
N HIS A 113 -15.04 -2.54 -3.12
CA HIS A 113 -15.94 -3.69 -3.13
C HIS A 113 -16.93 -3.57 -4.30
N ASP A 114 -17.60 -2.43 -4.40
CA ASP A 114 -18.35 -2.05 -5.59
C ASP A 114 -17.39 -1.56 -6.67
N ARG A 115 -17.24 -2.36 -7.73
CA ARG A 115 -16.36 -2.04 -8.87
C ARG A 115 -16.93 -0.96 -9.76
N THR A 116 -18.24 -0.78 -9.78
CA THR A 116 -18.90 0.24 -10.61
C THR A 116 -18.58 1.64 -10.11
N ALA A 117 -18.18 1.78 -8.84
CA ALA A 117 -17.72 3.04 -8.26
C ALA A 117 -16.54 3.66 -9.03
N TYR A 118 -15.68 2.85 -9.66
CA TYR A 118 -14.57 3.34 -10.50
C TYR A 118 -15.03 4.03 -11.79
N LEU A 119 -16.30 3.89 -12.18
CA LEU A 119 -16.87 4.59 -13.35
C LEU A 119 -17.22 6.04 -13.05
N ALA A 120 -17.08 6.46 -11.79
CA ALA A 120 -17.33 7.83 -11.34
C ALA A 120 -16.08 8.43 -10.70
N PRO A 121 -15.93 9.77 -10.76
CA PRO A 121 -14.87 10.45 -10.04
C PRO A 121 -15.08 10.38 -8.53
N HIS A 122 -14.00 10.15 -7.79
CA HIS A 122 -13.95 10.26 -6.33
C HIS A 122 -13.11 11.47 -5.94
N TYR A 123 -13.70 12.37 -5.15
CA TYR A 123 -12.98 13.48 -4.58
C TYR A 123 -11.83 13.00 -3.67
N GLY A 124 -10.69 13.67 -3.75
CA GLY A 124 -9.51 13.32 -2.96
C GLY A 124 -8.88 11.95 -3.30
N TYR A 125 -9.28 11.35 -4.43
CA TYR A 125 -8.89 10.01 -4.89
C TYR A 125 -9.29 8.86 -3.96
N ARG A 126 -10.21 9.09 -3.00
CA ARG A 126 -10.53 8.14 -1.91
C ARG A 126 -12.00 8.23 -1.52
N ALA A 127 -12.62 7.07 -1.29
CA ALA A 127 -14.03 6.98 -0.94
C ALA A 127 -14.38 7.76 0.35
N PHE A 128 -13.55 7.69 1.41
CA PHE A 128 -13.85 8.42 2.64
C PHE A 128 -13.66 9.94 2.49
N ALA A 129 -12.68 10.38 1.69
CA ALA A 129 -12.47 11.81 1.43
C ALA A 129 -13.66 12.39 0.65
N ASP A 130 -14.16 11.64 -0.33
CA ASP A 130 -15.39 11.94 -1.08
C ASP A 130 -16.62 11.95 -0.19
N PHE A 131 -16.74 11.03 0.78
CA PHE A 131 -17.78 11.07 1.81
C PHE A 131 -17.74 12.36 2.63
N TYR A 132 -16.59 12.76 3.18
CA TYR A 132 -16.50 14.01 3.96
C TYR A 132 -16.78 15.26 3.11
N HIS A 133 -16.36 15.25 1.85
CA HIS A 133 -16.68 16.33 0.92
C HIS A 133 -18.20 16.45 0.70
N ARG A 134 -18.87 15.35 0.35
CA ARG A 134 -20.30 15.36 0.01
C ARG A 134 -21.21 15.53 1.23
N SER A 135 -20.88 14.91 2.35
CA SER A 135 -21.75 14.88 3.54
C SER A 135 -21.52 16.04 4.50
N PHE A 136 -20.31 16.61 4.52
CA PHE A 136 -19.94 17.66 5.49
C PHE A 136 -19.43 18.94 4.82
N GLY A 137 -19.43 19.01 3.48
CA GLY A 137 -18.98 20.21 2.74
C GLY A 137 -17.48 20.50 2.87
N VAL A 138 -16.68 19.50 3.25
CA VAL A 138 -15.22 19.68 3.42
C VAL A 138 -14.57 19.86 2.05
N ALA A 139 -13.84 20.96 1.86
CA ALA A 139 -13.13 21.25 0.62
C ALA A 139 -11.62 21.37 0.86
N ASP A 140 -10.83 20.70 0.03
CA ASP A 140 -9.38 20.86 -0.08
C ASP A 140 -9.05 22.17 -0.79
N THR A 141 -7.93 22.79 -0.41
CA THR A 141 -7.41 24.01 -1.08
C THR A 141 -7.10 23.77 -2.56
N GLU A 142 -6.56 22.58 -2.88
CA GLU A 142 -6.32 22.11 -4.23
C GLU A 142 -7.18 20.87 -4.49
N PRO A 143 -8.45 21.05 -4.89
CA PRO A 143 -9.37 19.94 -5.12
C PRO A 143 -8.91 19.10 -6.30
N ALA A 144 -8.98 17.78 -6.14
CA ALA A 144 -8.65 16.83 -7.19
C ALA A 144 -9.53 15.58 -7.08
N CYS A 145 -9.86 15.00 -8.22
CA CYS A 145 -10.68 13.80 -8.32
C CYS A 145 -9.94 12.68 -9.05
N SER A 146 -10.29 11.43 -8.77
CA SER A 146 -9.85 10.30 -9.60
C SER A 146 -10.45 10.36 -10.99
N ASP A 147 -9.67 9.93 -11.98
CA ASP A 147 -10.19 9.72 -13.32
C ASP A 147 -11.13 8.50 -13.30
N PRO A 148 -12.34 8.62 -13.90
CA PRO A 148 -13.22 7.47 -14.06
C PRO A 148 -12.63 6.48 -15.08
N VAL A 149 -12.89 5.20 -14.86
CA VAL A 149 -12.61 4.16 -15.84
C VAL A 149 -13.53 4.38 -17.04
N PRO A 150 -13.00 4.54 -18.27
CA PRO A 150 -13.79 5.02 -19.40
C PRO A 150 -14.83 4.02 -19.91
N GLU A 151 -14.54 2.72 -19.78
CA GLU A 151 -15.40 1.64 -20.26
C GLU A 151 -15.60 0.58 -19.18
N PRO A 152 -16.85 0.16 -18.88
CA PRO A 152 -17.13 -0.85 -17.87
C PRO A 152 -16.38 -2.17 -18.06
N VAL A 153 -16.13 -2.59 -19.31
CA VAL A 153 -15.39 -3.83 -19.62
C VAL A 153 -13.94 -3.80 -19.08
N LEU A 154 -13.34 -2.61 -18.92
CA LEU A 154 -11.99 -2.49 -18.39
C LEU A 154 -11.90 -2.80 -16.89
N LEU A 155 -13.03 -2.80 -16.16
CA LEU A 155 -13.07 -3.22 -14.77
C LEU A 155 -12.66 -4.69 -14.61
N ASP A 156 -12.89 -5.51 -15.64
CA ASP A 156 -12.51 -6.93 -15.65
C ASP A 156 -10.99 -7.13 -15.66
N LYS A 157 -10.19 -6.11 -15.92
CA LYS A 157 -8.73 -6.17 -15.81
C LYS A 157 -8.23 -5.96 -14.38
N LEU A 158 -9.05 -5.43 -13.48
CA LEU A 158 -8.68 -5.18 -12.10
C LEU A 158 -8.55 -6.49 -11.32
N ARG A 159 -7.43 -6.69 -10.64
CA ARG A 159 -7.14 -7.89 -9.83
C ARG A 159 -6.60 -7.51 -8.46
N VAL A 160 -7.06 -8.22 -7.43
CA VAL A 160 -6.51 -8.06 -6.08
C VAL A 160 -5.15 -8.75 -6.03
N SER A 161 -4.11 -7.97 -5.71
CA SER A 161 -2.77 -8.48 -5.39
C SER A 161 -2.67 -8.75 -3.88
N TRP A 162 -1.56 -9.34 -3.43
CA TRP A 162 -1.24 -9.29 -2.01
C TRP A 162 -1.02 -7.85 -1.58
N ASN A 163 -1.44 -7.54 -0.35
CA ASN A 163 -1.26 -6.23 0.24
C ASN A 163 0.08 -6.11 0.97
N SER A 164 0.29 -4.95 1.57
CA SER A 164 1.52 -4.63 2.27
C SER A 164 1.74 -5.49 3.53
N GLY A 165 0.72 -6.21 4.02
CA GLY A 165 0.76 -7.03 5.24
C GLY A 165 1.73 -8.21 5.23
N LEU A 166 2.23 -8.63 4.07
CA LEU A 166 3.22 -9.70 3.95
C LEU A 166 4.67 -9.20 4.13
N ALA A 167 4.90 -8.25 5.04
CA ALA A 167 6.21 -7.67 5.32
C ALA A 167 6.53 -7.64 6.82
N ASP A 168 7.78 -7.36 7.17
CA ASP A 168 8.20 -7.21 8.57
C ASP A 168 7.88 -5.80 9.10
N TYR A 169 6.75 -5.69 9.79
CA TYR A 169 6.35 -4.48 10.53
C TYR A 169 6.64 -4.54 12.02
N SER A 170 7.54 -5.42 12.47
CA SER A 170 8.03 -5.34 13.84
C SER A 170 8.75 -4.03 14.11
N GLU A 171 9.06 -3.76 15.38
CA GLU A 171 9.74 -2.53 15.81
C GLU A 171 11.01 -2.22 14.98
N PHE A 172 11.75 -3.26 14.58
CA PHE A 172 12.97 -3.13 13.78
C PHE A 172 12.82 -3.58 12.31
N GLY A 173 11.68 -4.12 11.93
CA GLY A 173 11.43 -4.66 10.60
C GLY A 173 11.70 -3.68 9.45
N PRO A 174 11.17 -2.43 9.51
CA PRO A 174 11.45 -1.42 8.49
C PRO A 174 12.95 -1.13 8.31
N HIS A 175 13.73 -1.14 9.41
CA HIS A 175 15.18 -0.94 9.37
C HIS A 175 15.91 -2.14 8.77
N ARG A 176 15.49 -3.37 9.09
CA ARG A 176 16.04 -4.60 8.51
C ARG A 176 15.78 -4.69 7.01
N MET A 177 14.56 -4.37 6.57
CA MET A 177 14.23 -4.32 5.13
C MET A 177 14.97 -3.20 4.40
N ALA A 178 15.19 -2.05 5.04
CA ALA A 178 16.03 -0.98 4.48
C ALA A 178 17.49 -1.43 4.33
N LEU A 179 18.02 -2.16 5.33
CA LEU A 179 19.37 -2.71 5.28
C LEU A 179 19.50 -3.77 4.18
N TYR A 180 18.49 -4.61 3.98
CA TYR A 180 18.47 -5.59 2.88
C TYR A 180 18.65 -4.92 1.52
N GLY A 181 18.03 -3.75 1.30
CA GLY A 181 18.19 -2.99 0.06
C GLY A 181 19.62 -2.50 -0.22
N ARG A 182 20.48 -2.46 0.80
CA ARG A 182 21.91 -2.11 0.67
C ARG A 182 22.81 -3.34 0.69
N LEU A 183 22.44 -4.35 1.46
CA LEU A 183 23.16 -5.60 1.64
C LEU A 183 22.15 -6.75 1.49
N PRO A 184 22.09 -7.44 0.34
CA PRO A 184 21.04 -8.41 0.01
C PRO A 184 21.22 -9.76 0.73
N TRP A 185 21.42 -9.71 2.04
CA TRP A 185 21.51 -10.87 2.91
C TRP A 185 20.11 -11.31 3.32
N SER A 186 19.65 -12.45 2.77
CA SER A 186 18.29 -12.97 2.97
C SER A 186 17.89 -13.14 4.44
N ALA A 187 18.84 -13.37 5.35
CA ALA A 187 18.57 -13.49 6.78
C ALA A 187 17.97 -12.22 7.41
N LEU A 188 18.13 -11.06 6.76
CA LEU A 188 17.51 -9.80 7.16
C LEU A 188 16.00 -9.78 6.95
N LEU A 189 15.48 -10.59 6.02
CA LEU A 189 14.05 -10.66 5.71
C LEU A 189 13.44 -11.87 6.42
N ARG A 190 12.65 -11.62 7.46
CA ARG A 190 11.91 -12.66 8.20
C ARG A 190 10.56 -12.14 8.63
N PHE A 191 9.52 -12.96 8.51
CA PHE A 191 8.23 -12.62 9.07
C PHE A 191 8.34 -12.47 10.60
N PRO A 192 7.71 -11.43 11.17
CA PRO A 192 7.76 -11.20 12.59
C PRO A 192 6.81 -12.15 13.32
N ASN A 193 7.22 -12.60 14.50
CA ASN A 193 6.31 -13.26 15.44
C ASN A 193 5.54 -12.18 16.24
N PRO A 194 4.25 -12.41 16.54
CA PRO A 194 3.51 -11.56 17.47
C PRO A 194 4.28 -11.43 18.79
N ARG A 195 4.40 -10.20 19.29
CA ARG A 195 5.14 -9.89 20.53
C ARG A 195 4.27 -10.00 21.78
N SER A 196 2.95 -10.02 21.61
CA SER A 196 1.99 -10.12 22.70
C SER A 196 0.74 -10.81 22.18
N ALA A 197 0.18 -11.70 22.99
CA ALA A 197 -1.01 -12.46 22.62
C ALA A 197 -2.26 -11.56 22.66
N PRO A 198 -3.26 -11.75 21.79
CA PRO A 198 -4.48 -10.95 21.78
C PRO A 198 -5.23 -10.93 23.12
N ASP A 199 -5.18 -12.02 23.87
CA ASP A 199 -5.83 -12.22 25.18
C ASP A 199 -5.03 -11.68 26.39
N ALA A 200 -3.86 -11.09 26.16
CA ALA A 200 -3.05 -10.53 27.25
C ALA A 200 -3.80 -9.44 28.04
N LYS A 201 -3.68 -9.47 29.37
CA LYS A 201 -4.24 -8.42 30.25
C LYS A 201 -3.50 -7.10 30.03
N ARG A 202 -4.23 -6.07 29.65
CA ARG A 202 -3.69 -4.76 29.25
C ARG A 202 -4.28 -3.65 30.12
N PRO A 203 -3.43 -2.80 30.75
CA PRO A 203 -3.90 -1.78 31.66
C PRO A 203 -4.57 -0.58 30.97
N ASN A 204 -4.24 -0.31 29.70
CA ASN A 204 -4.84 0.81 28.97
C ASN A 204 -6.00 0.29 28.12
N THR A 205 -7.18 0.87 28.27
CA THR A 205 -8.35 0.52 27.43
C THR A 205 -8.18 1.00 25.99
N VAL A 206 -7.67 2.22 25.81
CA VAL A 206 -7.54 2.86 24.49
C VAL A 206 -6.13 3.46 24.34
N SER A 207 -5.60 3.39 23.12
CA SER A 207 -4.47 4.16 22.63
C SER A 207 -4.90 4.94 21.40
N CYS A 208 -4.58 6.24 21.34
CA CYS A 208 -4.93 7.11 20.24
C CYS A 208 -3.73 8.00 19.90
N ARG A 209 -3.02 7.71 18.79
CA ARG A 209 -1.74 8.38 18.46
C ARG A 209 -1.65 8.68 16.96
N PHE A 210 -1.97 9.91 16.55
CA PHE A 210 -1.98 10.27 15.14
C PHE A 210 -1.54 11.72 14.91
N GLY A 211 -1.22 12.05 13.66
CA GLY A 211 -1.06 13.44 13.26
C GLY A 211 -2.37 13.91 12.65
N ALA A 212 -2.73 15.18 12.85
CA ALA A 212 -3.90 15.79 12.21
C ALA A 212 -3.53 16.85 11.16
N ASN A 213 -2.25 17.18 11.02
CA ASN A 213 -1.79 18.15 10.04
C ASN A 213 -1.60 17.48 8.66
N TYR A 214 -2.50 17.78 7.73
CA TYR A 214 -2.46 17.34 6.34
C TYR A 214 -2.78 18.51 5.43
N ALA A 215 -2.18 18.52 4.23
CA ALA A 215 -2.48 19.51 3.21
C ALA A 215 -3.93 19.44 2.70
N ARG A 216 -4.57 18.27 2.80
CA ARG A 216 -5.95 18.04 2.39
C ARG A 216 -6.88 18.05 3.58
N ALA A 217 -7.81 18.99 3.60
CA ALA A 217 -8.87 19.10 4.59
C ALA A 217 -9.76 17.84 4.62
N SER A 218 -10.06 17.25 3.45
CA SER A 218 -10.83 16.02 3.31
C SER A 218 -10.18 14.81 4.01
N VAL A 219 -8.84 14.78 4.05
CA VAL A 219 -8.07 13.76 4.78
C VAL A 219 -7.98 14.12 6.27
N ALA A 220 -7.85 15.41 6.60
CA ALA A 220 -7.74 15.89 7.96
C ALA A 220 -9.06 15.80 8.75
N ALA A 221 -10.22 15.92 8.09
CA ALA A 221 -11.54 16.09 8.71
C ALA A 221 -11.80 15.09 9.85
N GLN A 222 -11.73 13.80 9.56
CA GLN A 222 -11.90 12.74 10.55
C GLN A 222 -10.93 12.85 11.74
N ARG A 223 -9.66 13.22 11.47
CA ARG A 223 -8.61 13.33 12.49
C ARG A 223 -8.86 14.52 13.42
N VAL A 224 -9.39 15.61 12.87
CA VAL A 224 -9.82 16.78 13.65
C VAL A 224 -10.96 16.38 14.59
N MET A 225 -12.00 15.72 14.07
CA MET A 225 -13.13 15.25 14.87
C MET A 225 -12.69 14.28 15.99
N ILE A 226 -11.84 13.30 15.67
CA ILE A 226 -11.32 12.35 16.68
C ILE A 226 -10.52 13.10 17.76
N ARG A 227 -9.68 14.07 17.38
CA ARG A 227 -8.88 14.84 18.33
C ARG A 227 -9.78 15.63 19.28
N GLU A 228 -10.85 16.24 18.78
CA GLU A 228 -11.83 16.96 19.59
C GLU A 228 -12.52 16.02 20.59
N HIS A 229 -12.98 14.84 20.13
CA HIS A 229 -13.60 13.85 21.00
C HIS A 229 -12.66 13.24 22.06
N MET A 230 -11.35 13.26 21.80
CA MET A 230 -10.33 12.68 22.70
C MET A 230 -9.67 13.72 23.61
N ALA A 231 -9.89 15.02 23.41
CA ALA A 231 -9.16 16.11 24.06
C ALA A 231 -9.15 15.99 25.60
N ASP A 232 -10.29 15.68 26.21
CA ASP A 232 -10.43 15.54 27.67
C ASP A 232 -10.09 14.13 28.20
N ARG A 233 -9.79 13.18 27.30
CA ARG A 233 -9.58 11.77 27.64
C ARG A 233 -8.12 11.36 27.59
N MET A 234 -7.37 11.85 26.59
CA MET A 234 -5.94 11.59 26.43
C MET A 234 -5.30 12.49 25.37
N SER A 235 -4.00 12.70 25.48
CA SER A 235 -3.22 13.28 24.37
C SER A 235 -3.23 12.35 23.15
N VAL A 236 -3.47 12.93 21.97
CA VAL A 236 -3.40 12.22 20.68
C VAL A 236 -2.03 12.33 19.99
N ASP A 237 -1.10 13.05 20.60
CA ASP A 237 0.17 13.42 19.96
C ASP A 237 1.05 12.21 19.68
N LYS A 238 1.81 12.31 18.59
CA LYS A 238 2.77 11.26 18.22
C LYS A 238 3.85 11.14 19.30
N VAL A 239 4.20 9.90 19.62
CA VAL A 239 5.33 9.56 20.50
C VAL A 239 6.43 8.86 19.70
N SER A 240 7.62 8.72 20.30
CA SER A 240 8.73 8.01 19.66
C SER A 240 8.38 6.55 19.37
N ARG A 241 8.98 5.93 18.34
CA ARG A 241 8.68 4.54 17.93
C ARG A 241 8.76 3.55 19.09
N ARG A 242 9.80 3.64 19.93
CA ARG A 242 9.96 2.78 21.11
C ARG A 242 8.82 2.98 22.13
N ARG A 243 8.44 4.22 22.42
CA ARG A 243 7.31 4.53 23.31
C ARG A 243 5.99 4.06 22.72
N TYR A 244 5.79 4.25 21.42
CA TYR A 244 4.60 3.78 20.70
C TYR A 244 4.44 2.27 20.83
N PHE A 245 5.48 1.47 20.53
CA PHE A 245 5.42 0.01 20.68
C PHE A 245 5.22 -0.44 22.13
N ALA A 246 5.77 0.29 23.11
CA ALA A 246 5.53 0.02 24.52
C ALA A 246 4.06 0.31 24.92
N GLU A 247 3.47 1.37 24.40
CA GLU A 247 2.07 1.73 24.59
C GLU A 247 1.14 0.71 23.93
N LEU A 248 1.42 0.29 22.69
CA LEU A 248 0.62 -0.71 21.96
C LEU A 248 0.50 -2.03 22.74
N ARG A 249 1.61 -2.55 23.27
CA ARG A 249 1.60 -3.80 24.08
C ARG A 249 0.74 -3.70 25.35
N ARG A 250 0.48 -2.47 25.81
CA ARG A 250 -0.29 -2.18 27.03
C ARG A 250 -1.72 -1.74 26.74
N SER A 251 -2.13 -1.63 25.48
CA SER A 251 -3.40 -1.04 25.05
C SER A 251 -4.34 -2.05 24.39
N GLN A 252 -5.59 -2.12 24.85
CA GLN A 252 -6.59 -3.06 24.34
C GLN A 252 -7.05 -2.65 22.93
N VAL A 253 -7.48 -1.39 22.78
CA VAL A 253 -7.98 -0.84 21.51
C VAL A 253 -7.08 0.27 21.02
N VAL A 254 -6.77 0.29 19.72
CA VAL A 254 -5.94 1.30 19.08
C VAL A 254 -6.75 2.00 18.00
N VAL A 255 -7.04 3.28 18.23
CA VAL A 255 -7.77 4.14 17.29
C VAL A 255 -6.82 4.55 16.16
N SER A 256 -7.23 4.27 14.92
CA SER A 256 -6.34 4.19 13.77
C SER A 256 -6.73 5.07 12.56
N PRO A 257 -6.86 6.40 12.70
CA PRO A 257 -6.88 7.31 11.55
C PRO A 257 -5.45 7.51 10.99
N PHE A 258 -4.71 6.41 10.80
CA PHE A 258 -3.32 6.43 10.38
C PHE A 258 -3.19 6.74 8.90
N GLY A 259 -2.02 7.28 8.52
CA GLY A 259 -1.69 7.62 7.13
C GLY A 259 -2.79 8.48 6.51
N TRP A 260 -3.22 8.10 5.31
CA TRP A 260 -4.29 8.78 4.58
C TRP A 260 -5.65 8.08 4.77
N GLY A 261 -5.85 7.29 5.82
CA GLY A 261 -7.14 6.64 6.14
C GLY A 261 -7.24 5.19 5.66
N GLU A 262 -6.30 4.75 4.83
CA GLU A 262 -6.27 3.40 4.27
C GLU A 262 -5.36 2.46 5.08
N ILE A 263 -5.12 1.24 4.57
CA ILE A 263 -4.25 0.27 5.24
C ILE A 263 -2.82 0.83 5.32
N THR A 264 -2.24 0.79 6.52
CA THR A 264 -0.85 1.24 6.74
C THR A 264 -0.04 0.25 7.54
N LEU A 265 1.29 0.43 7.54
CA LEU A 265 2.20 -0.37 8.39
C LEU A 265 1.78 -0.39 9.86
N LYS A 266 1.20 0.70 10.37
CA LYS A 266 0.82 0.83 11.78
C LYS A 266 -0.33 -0.10 12.15
N ASP A 267 -1.20 -0.43 11.19
CA ASP A 267 -2.30 -1.36 11.39
C ASP A 267 -1.74 -2.75 11.74
N PHE A 268 -0.69 -3.17 11.04
CA PHE A 268 0.02 -4.41 11.31
C PHE A 268 0.85 -4.34 12.62
N GLU A 269 1.36 -3.18 13.01
CA GLU A 269 2.02 -2.99 14.32
C GLU A 269 1.07 -3.25 15.49
N VAL A 270 -0.21 -2.88 15.34
CA VAL A 270 -1.27 -3.19 16.30
C VAL A 270 -1.52 -4.70 16.36
N PHE A 271 -1.66 -5.37 15.22
CA PHE A 271 -1.83 -6.83 15.19
C PHE A 271 -0.62 -7.56 15.81
N LEU A 272 0.60 -7.12 15.53
CA LEU A 272 1.82 -7.71 16.09
C LEU A 272 1.96 -7.51 17.60
N THR A 273 1.20 -6.61 18.20
CA THR A 273 1.14 -6.37 19.64
C THR A 273 -0.16 -6.89 20.27
N GLY A 274 -0.98 -7.60 19.49
CA GLY A 274 -2.23 -8.23 19.91
C GLY A 274 -3.32 -7.23 20.27
N GLY A 275 -3.21 -5.96 19.85
CA GLY A 275 -4.25 -4.97 20.08
C GLY A 275 -5.40 -5.12 19.09
N LEU A 276 -6.59 -4.66 19.48
CA LEU A 276 -7.72 -4.48 18.58
C LEU A 276 -7.55 -3.17 17.81
N LEU A 277 -7.54 -3.24 16.48
CA LEU A 277 -7.51 -2.05 15.62
C LEU A 277 -8.92 -1.49 15.44
N PHE A 278 -9.12 -0.22 15.78
CA PHE A 278 -10.36 0.50 15.48
C PHE A 278 -10.11 1.50 14.35
N LYS A 279 -10.61 1.17 13.14
CA LYS A 279 -10.59 2.06 11.98
C LYS A 279 -11.87 2.90 11.98
N PRO A 280 -11.77 4.21 12.19
CA PRO A 280 -12.92 5.11 12.23
C PRO A 280 -13.45 5.41 10.82
#